data_AF-K7FBJ1-F1
#
_entry.id   AF-K7FBJ1-F1
#
_cell.length_a   1.000
_cell.length_b   1.000
_cell.length_c   1.000
_cell.angle_alpha   90.00
_cell.angle_beta   90.00
_cell.angle_gamma   90.00
#
_symmetry.space_group_name_H-M   'P 1'
#
loop_
_entity.id
_entity.type
_entity.pdbx_description
1 polymer ?
#
loop_
_entity_poly.entity_id
_entity_poly.type
_entity_poly.pdbx_seq_one_letter_code
_entity_poly.pdbx_strand_id
1 'polypeptide(L)'
;FFSSEKEEHYTPTDDIFHKQKIVRYGTDVRNIQLPLEQRAQAAKNIGLLAYTGGTNAGMHASEYIQDLIAILQMPNTSAKVRILVLQGLCGICYINYSNQNKVKELNIAHVLIAFLTEEEDSSPANNSFTVAKFWVCYLLTVICCNNIPYIKLLYELGGQRLETKLKFLSSIEWSGWPDNYAEVLFALLGFHHV
;
A
#
# COMPACT_ATOMS: atom_id res chain seq x y z
N PHE A 1 24.96 11.04 30.48
CA PHE A 1 24.20 12.23 30.06
C PHE A 1 23.38 11.83 28.84
N PHE A 2 22.12 11.45 29.03
CA PHE A 2 21.19 11.33 27.91
C PHE A 2 20.61 12.72 27.67
N SER A 3 20.91 13.30 26.50
CA SER A 3 20.24 14.50 26.04
C SER A 3 18.77 14.19 25.88
N SER A 4 17.91 14.91 26.60
CA SER A 4 16.46 14.87 26.38
C SER A 4 16.19 15.48 25.01
N GLU A 5 16.08 14.65 23.98
CA GLU A 5 15.42 15.07 22.76
C GLU A 5 13.97 15.41 23.12
N LYS A 6 13.56 16.63 22.79
CA LYS A 6 12.22 17.14 23.06
C LYS A 6 11.25 16.25 22.30
N GLU A 7 10.42 15.49 23.02
CA GLU A 7 9.20 14.95 22.45
C GLU A 7 8.40 16.12 21.87
N GLU A 8 8.25 16.17 20.55
CA GLU A 8 7.34 17.12 19.91
C GLU A 8 5.94 16.87 20.47
N HIS A 9 5.42 17.89 21.15
CA HIS A 9 4.18 17.80 21.89
C HIS A 9 3.01 17.68 20.90
N TYR A 10 2.47 16.47 20.74
CA TYR A 10 1.26 16.23 19.95
C TYR A 10 0.11 17.11 20.49
N THR A 11 -0.46 17.96 19.63
CA THR A 11 -1.58 18.82 20.02
C THR A 11 -2.91 18.23 19.57
N PRO A 12 -3.96 18.24 20.41
CA PRO A 12 -5.31 17.76 20.04
C PRO A 12 -5.90 18.42 18.78
N THR A 13 -5.42 19.62 18.43
CA THR A 13 -5.80 20.35 17.23
C THR A 13 -5.35 19.66 15.94
N ASP A 14 -4.20 18.99 15.95
CA ASP A 14 -3.69 18.29 14.77
C ASP A 14 -4.51 17.04 14.46
N ASP A 15 -5.02 16.35 15.48
CA ASP A 15 -5.90 15.19 15.34
C ASP A 15 -7.22 15.55 14.64
N ILE A 16 -7.85 16.63 15.11
CA ILE A 16 -9.11 17.14 14.55
C ILE A 16 -8.92 17.55 13.09
N PHE A 17 -7.79 18.17 12.77
CA PHE A 17 -7.47 18.62 11.41
C PHE A 17 -7.30 17.45 10.44
N HIS A 18 -6.51 16.44 10.80
CA HIS A 18 -6.33 15.24 9.96
C HIS A 18 -7.65 14.53 9.75
N LYS A 19 -8.44 14.33 10.82
CA LYS A 19 -9.76 13.71 10.75
C LYS A 19 -10.69 14.41 9.76
N GLN A 20 -10.85 15.73 9.86
CA GLN A 20 -11.75 16.49 8.98
C GLN A 20 -11.35 16.38 7.50
N LYS A 21 -10.04 16.45 7.21
CA LYS A 21 -9.54 16.30 5.84
C LYS A 21 -9.71 14.89 5.30
N ILE A 22 -9.44 13.87 6.13
CA ILE A 22 -9.66 12.46 5.79
C ILE A 22 -11.14 12.25 5.43
N VAL A 23 -12.08 12.78 6.23
CA VAL A 23 -13.52 12.68 5.93
C VAL A 23 -13.87 13.37 4.61
N ARG A 24 -13.32 14.55 4.36
CA ARG A 24 -13.55 15.27 3.10
C ARG A 24 -13.09 14.45 1.89
N TYR A 25 -11.86 13.93 1.91
CA TYR A 25 -11.37 13.08 0.82
C TYR A 25 -12.13 11.74 0.75
N GLY A 26 -12.61 11.22 1.87
CA GLY A 26 -13.48 10.05 1.93
C GLY A 26 -14.77 10.23 1.14
N THR A 27 -15.39 11.41 1.24
CA THR A 27 -16.54 11.79 0.40
C THR A 27 -16.19 11.72 -1.09
N ASP A 28 -15.02 12.23 -1.48
CA ASP A 28 -14.58 12.19 -2.87
C ASP A 28 -14.30 10.75 -3.35
N VAL A 29 -13.68 9.90 -2.52
CA VAL A 29 -13.46 8.46 -2.81
C VAL A 29 -14.79 7.75 -3.13
N ARG A 30 -15.84 8.04 -2.36
CA ARG A 30 -17.17 7.43 -2.50
C ARG A 30 -18.04 8.09 -3.57
N ASN A 31 -17.65 9.24 -4.10
CA ASN A 31 -18.46 9.97 -5.08
C ASN A 31 -18.33 9.36 -6.49
N ILE A 32 -19.30 8.53 -6.87
CA ILE A 32 -19.34 7.86 -8.18
C ILE A 32 -19.52 8.82 -9.37
N GLN A 33 -19.88 10.09 -9.13
CA GLN A 33 -19.98 11.11 -10.18
C GLN A 33 -18.62 11.71 -10.53
N LEU A 34 -17.60 11.52 -9.68
CA LEU A 34 -16.24 11.98 -9.96
C LEU A 34 -15.50 10.99 -10.89
N PRO A 35 -14.64 11.50 -11.78
CA PRO A 35 -13.73 10.65 -12.54
C PRO A 35 -12.88 9.77 -11.62
N LEU A 36 -12.61 8.52 -12.05
CA LEU A 36 -11.89 7.55 -11.25
C LEU A 36 -10.51 8.04 -10.78
N GLU A 37 -9.81 8.81 -11.63
CA GLU A 37 -8.53 9.42 -11.28
C GLU A 37 -8.63 10.42 -10.11
N GLN A 38 -9.73 11.19 -10.03
CA GLN A 38 -9.94 12.12 -8.91
C GLN A 38 -10.23 11.38 -7.61
N ARG A 39 -11.04 10.30 -7.69
CA ARG A 39 -11.31 9.41 -6.55
C ARG A 39 -10.04 8.74 -6.05
N ALA A 40 -9.17 8.32 -6.96
CA ALA A 40 -7.87 7.73 -6.64
C ALA A 40 -6.89 8.75 -6.05
N GLN A 41 -6.92 10.00 -6.53
CA GLN A 41 -6.13 11.09 -5.93
C GLN A 41 -6.58 11.39 -4.50
N ALA A 42 -7.89 11.34 -4.22
CA ALA A 42 -8.42 11.44 -2.86
C ALA A 42 -7.94 10.27 -1.98
N ALA A 43 -7.94 9.03 -2.50
CA ALA A 43 -7.38 7.86 -1.82
C ALA A 43 -5.90 8.04 -1.44
N LYS A 44 -5.07 8.53 -2.36
CA LYS A 44 -3.67 8.88 -2.07
C LYS A 44 -3.56 9.90 -0.94
N ASN A 45 -4.38 10.96 -0.98
CA ASN A 45 -4.33 12.02 0.02
C ASN A 45 -4.76 11.53 1.41
N ILE A 46 -5.73 10.61 1.50
CA ILE A 46 -6.07 9.92 2.76
C ILE A 46 -4.86 9.18 3.32
N GLY A 47 -4.16 8.40 2.48
CA GLY A 47 -2.96 7.68 2.91
C GLY A 47 -1.82 8.60 3.35
N LEU A 48 -1.62 9.73 2.66
CA LEU A 48 -0.63 10.72 3.07
C LEU A 48 -0.95 11.29 4.45
N LEU A 49 -2.22 11.65 4.71
CA LEU A 49 -2.66 12.14 6.02
C LEU A 49 -2.54 11.08 7.11
N ALA A 50 -2.82 9.81 6.80
CA ALA A 50 -2.60 8.70 7.73
C ALA A 50 -1.11 8.53 8.07
N TYR A 51 -0.25 8.60 7.06
CA TYR A 51 1.20 8.49 7.22
C TYR A 51 1.79 9.61 8.08
N THR A 52 1.41 10.87 7.81
CA THR A 52 1.95 12.03 8.55
C THR A 52 1.26 12.28 9.89
N GLY A 53 0.00 11.87 10.04
CA GLY A 53 -0.79 12.07 11.26
C GLY A 53 -0.70 10.91 12.26
N GLY A 54 0.13 9.90 11.97
CA GLY A 54 0.37 8.76 12.85
C GLY A 54 -0.84 7.85 13.04
N THR A 55 -0.83 7.07 14.13
CA THR A 55 -1.83 6.02 14.40
C THR A 55 -3.27 6.56 14.52
N ASN A 56 -3.47 7.76 15.08
CA ASN A 56 -4.81 8.36 15.20
C ASN A 56 -5.43 8.72 13.84
N ALA A 57 -4.67 9.40 12.99
CA ALA A 57 -5.10 9.67 11.61
C ALA A 57 -5.31 8.35 10.84
N GLY A 58 -4.43 7.37 11.04
CA GLY A 58 -4.58 6.02 10.50
C GLY A 58 -5.88 5.32 10.91
N MET A 59 -6.34 5.49 12.15
CA MET A 59 -7.64 4.95 12.60
C MET A 59 -8.81 5.58 11.84
N HIS A 60 -8.80 6.89 11.61
CA HIS A 60 -9.82 7.56 10.80
C HIS A 60 -9.76 7.13 9.33
N ALA A 61 -8.56 7.03 8.77
CA ALA A 61 -8.38 6.59 7.39
C ALA A 61 -8.81 5.13 7.15
N SER A 62 -8.80 4.31 8.21
CA SER A 62 -9.19 2.90 8.15
C SER A 62 -10.62 2.69 7.63
N GLU A 63 -11.51 3.67 7.78
CA GLU A 63 -12.89 3.62 7.30
C GLU A 63 -12.96 3.41 5.78
N TYR A 64 -11.97 3.92 5.04
CA TYR A 64 -11.98 3.95 3.58
C TYR A 64 -11.19 2.81 2.94
N ILE A 65 -10.58 1.92 3.72
CA ILE A 65 -9.76 0.81 3.19
C ILE A 65 -10.54 -0.04 2.20
N GLN A 66 -11.78 -0.43 2.54
CA GLN A 66 -12.61 -1.25 1.66
C GLN A 66 -12.98 -0.51 0.37
N ASP A 67 -13.24 0.80 0.45
CA ASP A 67 -13.51 1.64 -0.73
C ASP A 67 -12.27 1.70 -1.65
N LEU A 68 -11.07 1.82 -1.08
CA LEU A 68 -9.81 1.82 -1.83
C LEU A 68 -9.56 0.47 -2.51
N ILE A 69 -9.77 -0.65 -1.79
CA ILE A 69 -9.67 -2.00 -2.37
C ILE A 69 -10.68 -2.17 -3.51
N ALA A 70 -11.91 -1.67 -3.35
CA ALA A 70 -12.92 -1.73 -4.39
C ALA A 70 -12.48 -0.98 -5.66
N ILE A 71 -11.91 0.23 -5.53
CA ILE A 71 -11.33 0.97 -6.67
C ILE A 71 -10.22 0.15 -7.33
N LEU A 72 -9.34 -0.46 -6.54
CA LEU A 72 -8.21 -1.25 -7.03
C LEU A 72 -8.68 -2.48 -7.84
N GLN A 73 -9.84 -3.05 -7.50
CA GLN A 73 -10.45 -4.19 -8.17
C GLN A 73 -11.34 -3.83 -9.37
N MET A 74 -11.58 -2.54 -9.65
CA MET A 74 -12.44 -2.15 -10.77
C MET A 74 -11.83 -2.61 -12.11
N PRO A 75 -12.64 -3.15 -13.05
CA PRO A 75 -12.15 -3.54 -14.36
C PRO A 75 -11.61 -2.32 -15.14
N ASN A 76 -10.62 -2.54 -15.99
CA ASN A 76 -10.01 -1.51 -16.83
C ASN A 76 -9.40 -0.31 -16.07
N THR A 77 -9.06 -0.50 -14.80
CA THR A 77 -8.37 0.52 -14.01
C THR A 77 -6.97 0.78 -14.57
N SER A 78 -6.69 2.03 -14.93
CA SER A 78 -5.38 2.45 -15.47
C SER A 78 -4.25 2.27 -14.45
N ALA A 79 -3.03 2.06 -14.92
CA ALA A 79 -1.85 1.94 -14.05
C ALA A 79 -1.68 3.14 -13.11
N LYS A 80 -1.98 4.36 -13.61
CA LYS A 80 -1.95 5.60 -12.81
C LYS A 80 -2.93 5.54 -11.63
N VAL A 81 -4.17 5.10 -11.86
CA VAL A 81 -5.16 4.93 -10.79
C VAL A 81 -4.69 3.89 -9.78
N ARG A 82 -4.19 2.72 -10.26
CA ARG A 82 -3.65 1.67 -9.38
C ARG A 82 -2.55 2.22 -8.47
N ILE A 83 -1.59 2.95 -9.03
CA ILE A 83 -0.48 3.57 -8.29
C ILE A 83 -1.01 4.50 -7.18
N LEU A 84 -1.95 5.41 -7.50
CA LEU A 84 -2.50 6.34 -6.52
C LEU A 84 -3.19 5.62 -5.35
N VAL A 85 -3.96 4.58 -5.65
CA VAL A 85 -4.66 3.79 -4.62
C VAL A 85 -3.67 2.98 -3.78
N LEU A 86 -2.66 2.35 -4.40
CA LEU A 86 -1.61 1.63 -3.69
C LEU A 86 -0.82 2.55 -2.76
N GLN A 87 -0.48 3.77 -3.20
CA GLN A 87 0.13 4.80 -2.36
C GLN A 87 -0.75 5.13 -1.14
N GLY A 88 -2.06 5.28 -1.36
CA GLY A 88 -3.04 5.46 -0.30
C GLY A 88 -3.00 4.34 0.73
N LEU A 89 -3.10 3.08 0.26
CA LEU A 89 -3.07 1.90 1.12
C LEU A 89 -1.74 1.76 1.89
N CYS A 90 -0.61 2.08 1.25
CA CYS A 90 0.70 2.08 1.92
C CYS A 90 0.70 3.02 3.12
N GLY A 91 0.26 4.27 2.91
CA GLY A 91 0.19 5.27 3.98
C GLY A 91 -0.77 4.89 5.10
N ILE A 92 -1.91 4.27 4.78
CA ILE A 92 -2.88 3.81 5.79
C ILE A 92 -2.34 2.65 6.63
N CYS A 93 -1.57 1.74 6.02
CA CYS A 93 -1.05 0.54 6.69
C CYS A 93 0.33 0.74 7.34
N TYR A 94 1.03 1.84 7.01
CA TYR A 94 2.36 2.12 7.53
C TYR A 94 2.34 2.17 9.06
N ILE A 95 3.18 1.34 9.70
CA ILE A 95 3.31 1.19 11.16
C ILE A 95 1.98 1.04 11.94
N ASN A 96 0.90 0.63 11.28
CA ASN A 96 -0.43 0.54 11.86
C ASN A 96 -0.95 -0.90 11.79
N TYR A 97 -0.62 -1.70 12.81
CA TYR A 97 -0.94 -3.13 12.87
C TYR A 97 -2.44 -3.42 12.72
N SER A 98 -3.31 -2.58 13.30
CA SER A 98 -4.77 -2.72 13.16
C SER A 98 -5.21 -2.60 11.71
N ASN A 99 -4.66 -1.63 10.97
CA ASN A 99 -4.96 -1.44 9.55
C ASN A 99 -4.38 -2.56 8.67
N GLN A 100 -3.18 -3.06 9.01
CA GLN A 100 -2.58 -4.23 8.34
C GLN A 100 -3.45 -5.48 8.49
N ASN A 101 -4.04 -5.71 9.67
CA ASN A 101 -4.98 -6.81 9.86
C ASN A 101 -6.31 -6.57 9.15
N LYS A 102 -6.80 -5.33 9.11
CA LYS A 102 -8.03 -5.01 8.37
C LYS A 102 -7.90 -5.30 6.88
N VAL A 103 -6.79 -4.95 6.24
CA VAL A 103 -6.57 -5.29 4.82
C VAL A 103 -6.44 -6.81 4.60
N LYS A 104 -5.92 -7.54 5.58
CA LYS A 104 -5.88 -9.00 5.57
C LYS A 104 -7.27 -9.61 5.58
N GLU A 105 -8.15 -9.15 6.47
CA GLU A 105 -9.54 -9.62 6.58
C GLU A 105 -10.34 -9.33 5.31
N LEU A 106 -9.96 -8.28 4.58
CA LEU A 106 -10.54 -7.91 3.28
C LEU A 106 -9.92 -8.68 2.10
N ASN A 107 -9.09 -9.70 2.36
CA ASN A 107 -8.52 -10.61 1.35
C ASN A 107 -7.72 -9.91 0.24
N ILE A 108 -7.08 -8.78 0.54
CA ILE A 108 -6.32 -8.02 -0.47
C ILE A 108 -5.13 -8.83 -1.02
N ALA A 109 -4.62 -9.81 -0.29
CA ALA A 109 -3.47 -10.64 -0.68
C ALA A 109 -3.63 -11.25 -2.08
N HIS A 110 -4.81 -11.79 -2.40
CA HIS A 110 -5.08 -12.36 -3.73
C HIS A 110 -4.99 -11.32 -4.84
N VAL A 111 -5.51 -10.11 -4.60
CA VAL A 111 -5.47 -9.01 -5.56
C VAL A 111 -4.03 -8.59 -5.84
N LEU A 112 -3.23 -8.43 -4.78
CA LEU A 112 -1.84 -8.00 -4.88
C LEU A 112 -0.95 -9.05 -5.55
N ILE A 113 -1.11 -10.33 -5.21
CA ILE A 113 -0.38 -11.43 -5.87
C ILE A 113 -0.77 -11.52 -7.35
N ALA A 114 -2.06 -11.41 -7.68
CA ALA A 114 -2.51 -11.40 -9.07
C ALA A 114 -1.85 -10.26 -9.86
N PHE A 115 -1.80 -9.04 -9.31
CA PHE A 115 -1.13 -7.91 -9.97
C PHE A 115 0.37 -8.08 -10.13
N LEU A 116 1.07 -8.62 -9.14
CA LEU A 116 2.51 -8.89 -9.31
C LEU A 116 2.75 -9.87 -10.44
N THR A 117 1.91 -10.89 -10.53
CA THR A 117 2.10 -12.04 -11.41
C THR A 117 1.38 -11.93 -12.76
N GLU A 118 0.70 -10.81 -13.01
CA GLU A 118 0.13 -10.44 -14.32
C GLU A 118 1.27 -10.29 -15.34
N GLU A 119 1.11 -10.90 -16.51
CA GLU A 119 2.08 -10.80 -17.60
C GLU A 119 2.12 -9.38 -18.17
N GLU A 120 3.30 -8.94 -18.61
CA GLU A 120 3.48 -7.61 -19.18
C GLU A 120 3.38 -7.70 -20.70
N ASP A 121 2.44 -6.97 -21.29
CA ASP A 121 2.45 -6.74 -22.74
C ASP A 121 3.62 -5.81 -23.10
N SER A 122 4.27 -6.05 -24.24
CA SER A 122 5.50 -5.38 -24.72
C SER A 122 5.35 -3.89 -25.10
N SER A 123 4.37 -3.18 -24.55
CA SER A 123 4.00 -1.80 -24.86
C SER A 123 4.75 -0.77 -23.99
N PRO A 124 4.98 0.48 -24.44
CA PRO A 124 5.51 1.57 -23.60
C PRO A 124 4.65 1.91 -22.35
N ALA A 125 3.40 1.42 -22.28
CA ALA A 125 2.62 1.39 -21.03
C ALA A 125 3.32 0.59 -19.92
N ASN A 126 4.26 -0.29 -20.27
CA ASN A 126 4.98 -1.19 -19.38
C ASN A 126 5.67 -0.45 -18.22
N ASN A 127 6.25 0.75 -18.44
CA ASN A 127 6.89 1.50 -17.36
C ASN A 127 5.93 1.84 -16.21
N SER A 128 4.68 2.20 -16.52
CA SER A 128 3.68 2.51 -15.47
C SER A 128 3.18 1.24 -14.78
N PHE A 129 3.07 0.13 -15.51
CA PHE A 129 2.71 -1.16 -14.92
C PHE A 129 3.83 -1.69 -14.00
N THR A 130 5.09 -1.56 -14.41
CA THR A 130 6.25 -1.89 -13.58
C THR A 130 6.27 -1.06 -12.29
N VAL A 131 6.04 0.26 -12.38
CA VAL A 131 5.94 1.11 -11.19
C VAL A 131 4.76 0.70 -10.29
N ALA A 132 3.63 0.27 -10.86
CA ALA A 132 2.54 -0.28 -10.06
C ALA A 132 2.97 -1.54 -9.30
N LYS A 133 3.73 -2.45 -9.93
CA LYS A 133 4.30 -3.64 -9.25
C LYS A 133 5.28 -3.26 -8.14
N PHE A 134 6.07 -2.20 -8.31
CA PHE A 134 6.95 -1.69 -7.26
C PHE A 134 6.15 -1.23 -6.03
N TRP A 135 5.06 -0.50 -6.25
CA TRP A 135 4.14 -0.12 -5.18
C TRP A 135 3.45 -1.33 -4.53
N VAL A 136 3.16 -2.40 -5.28
CA VAL A 136 2.62 -3.63 -4.69
C VAL A 136 3.66 -4.29 -3.77
N CYS A 137 4.92 -4.43 -4.20
CA CYS A 137 5.98 -4.96 -3.34
C CYS A 137 6.17 -4.13 -2.07
N TYR A 138 6.14 -2.79 -2.19
CA TYR A 138 6.22 -1.92 -1.04
C TYR A 138 5.03 -2.10 -0.09
N LEU A 139 3.80 -2.13 -0.62
CA LEU A 139 2.59 -2.36 0.18
C LEU A 139 2.65 -3.70 0.92
N LEU A 140 3.04 -4.78 0.23
CA LEU A 140 3.18 -6.09 0.84
C LEU A 140 4.26 -6.09 1.93
N THR A 141 5.37 -5.39 1.73
CA THR A 141 6.40 -5.21 2.75
C THR A 141 5.85 -4.49 3.98
N VAL A 142 5.10 -3.40 3.77
CA VAL A 142 4.44 -2.63 4.84
C VAL A 142 3.45 -3.51 5.62
N ILE A 143 2.62 -4.31 4.93
CA ILE A 143 1.63 -5.17 5.59
C ILE A 143 2.30 -6.32 6.35
N CYS A 144 3.38 -6.89 5.81
CA CYS A 144 4.12 -7.97 6.45
C CYS A 144 5.00 -7.51 7.62
N CYS A 145 5.39 -6.24 7.67
CA CYS A 145 6.26 -5.71 8.71
C CYS A 145 5.62 -5.92 10.10
N ASN A 146 6.28 -6.70 10.95
CA ASN A 146 5.77 -7.14 12.26
C ASN A 146 4.43 -7.90 12.22
N ASN A 147 4.07 -8.49 11.08
CA ASN A 147 2.83 -9.24 10.90
C ASN A 147 3.10 -10.67 10.37
N ILE A 148 3.63 -11.52 11.25
CA ILE A 148 3.91 -12.95 10.96
C ILE A 148 2.69 -13.69 10.37
N PRO A 149 1.45 -13.48 10.87
CA PRO A 149 0.28 -14.10 10.26
C PRO A 149 0.09 -13.74 8.78
N TYR A 150 0.44 -12.52 8.36
CA TYR A 150 0.35 -12.13 6.95
C TYR A 150 1.50 -12.69 6.11
N ILE A 151 2.71 -12.78 6.67
CA ILE A 151 3.86 -13.43 6.02
C ILE A 151 3.52 -14.88 5.65
N LYS A 152 2.96 -15.65 6.60
CA LYS A 152 2.52 -17.04 6.36
C LYS A 152 1.45 -17.12 5.27
N LEU A 153 0.45 -16.24 5.33
CA LEU A 153 -0.60 -16.17 4.33
C LEU A 153 -0.04 -15.90 2.91
N LEU A 154 0.88 -14.94 2.77
CA LEU A 154 1.48 -14.65 1.45
C LEU A 154 2.32 -15.81 0.93
N TYR A 155 3.07 -16.48 1.81
CA TYR A 155 3.86 -17.65 1.44
C TYR A 155 2.95 -18.78 0.92
N GLU A 156 1.88 -19.10 1.65
CA GLU A 156 0.90 -20.13 1.30
C GLU A 156 0.15 -19.81 0.00
N LEU A 157 -0.27 -18.56 -0.19
CA LEU A 157 -1.02 -18.14 -1.38
C LEU A 157 -0.16 -17.96 -2.63
N GLY A 158 1.06 -17.44 -2.47
CA GLY A 158 1.93 -17.06 -3.57
C GLY A 158 2.83 -18.21 -4.06
N GLY A 159 3.34 -19.02 -3.13
CA GLY A 159 4.25 -20.14 -3.40
C GLY A 159 5.38 -19.79 -4.37
N GLN A 160 5.74 -20.77 -5.21
CA GLN A 160 6.82 -20.66 -6.21
C GLN A 160 6.57 -19.55 -7.24
N ARG A 161 5.30 -19.23 -7.55
CA ARG A 161 4.96 -18.19 -8.54
C ARG A 161 5.34 -16.80 -8.01
N LEU A 162 5.04 -16.54 -6.75
CA LEU A 162 5.43 -15.29 -6.10
C LEU A 162 6.95 -15.21 -5.95
N GLU A 163 7.60 -16.29 -5.52
CA GLU A 163 9.07 -16.37 -5.42
C GLU A 163 9.76 -16.01 -6.74
N THR A 164 9.37 -16.68 -7.83
CA THR A 164 9.94 -16.44 -9.16
C THR A 164 9.73 -15.00 -9.61
N LYS A 165 8.54 -14.43 -9.36
CA LYS A 165 8.24 -13.06 -9.77
C LYS A 165 9.00 -12.02 -8.94
N LEU A 166 9.16 -12.24 -7.64
CA LEU A 166 9.96 -11.37 -6.79
C LEU A 166 11.43 -11.41 -7.18
N LYS A 167 11.98 -12.59 -7.48
CA LYS A 167 13.35 -12.74 -7.99
C LYS A 167 13.57 -12.03 -9.33
N PHE A 168 12.58 -12.05 -10.21
CA PHE A 168 12.61 -11.26 -11.44
C PHE A 168 12.58 -9.75 -11.13
N LEU A 169 11.61 -9.29 -10.35
CA LEU A 169 11.45 -7.86 -10.03
C LEU A 169 12.65 -7.29 -9.24
N SER A 170 13.32 -8.11 -8.43
CA SER A 170 14.54 -7.70 -7.71
C SER A 170 15.73 -7.48 -8.64
N SER A 171 15.72 -8.05 -9.85
CA SER A 171 16.78 -7.88 -10.85
C SER A 171 16.62 -6.63 -11.73
N ILE A 172 15.45 -5.98 -11.67
CA ILE A 172 15.16 -4.76 -12.44
C ILE A 172 15.71 -3.53 -11.69
N GLU A 173 15.94 -2.43 -12.40
CA GLU A 173 16.34 -1.15 -11.81
C GLU A 173 15.16 -0.42 -11.14
N TRP A 174 15.33 -0.05 -9.87
CA TRP A 174 14.33 0.66 -9.04
C TRP A 174 14.67 2.15 -8.87
N SER A 175 15.10 2.79 -9.95
CA SER A 175 15.47 4.21 -9.96
C SER A 175 14.40 5.09 -9.30
N GLY A 176 14.80 5.88 -8.29
CA GLY A 176 13.92 6.77 -7.53
C GLY A 176 13.28 6.16 -6.28
N TRP A 177 13.54 4.90 -5.96
CA TRP A 177 13.16 4.28 -4.69
C TRP A 177 14.37 4.18 -3.75
N PRO A 178 14.16 4.26 -2.42
CA PRO A 178 15.25 4.12 -1.46
C PRO A 178 15.85 2.71 -1.44
N ASP A 179 14.99 1.70 -1.65
CA ASP A 179 15.35 0.28 -1.60
C ASP A 179 14.63 -0.49 -2.72
N ASN A 180 15.17 -1.66 -3.07
CA ASN A 180 14.48 -2.63 -3.91
C ASN A 180 13.49 -3.44 -3.05
N TYR A 181 12.23 -3.00 -2.99
CA TYR A 181 11.24 -3.65 -2.12
C TYR A 181 10.82 -5.05 -2.59
N ALA A 182 11.15 -5.47 -3.81
CA ALA A 182 11.00 -6.89 -4.19
C ALA A 182 12.03 -7.77 -3.46
N GLU A 183 13.28 -7.32 -3.34
CA GLU A 183 14.33 -8.01 -2.58
C GLU A 183 14.02 -8.04 -1.07
N VAL A 184 13.58 -6.91 -0.52
CA VAL A 184 13.15 -6.81 0.89
C VAL A 184 12.02 -7.80 1.17
N LEU A 185 11.00 -7.83 0.32
CA LEU A 185 9.88 -8.75 0.47
C LEU A 185 10.32 -10.21 0.30
N PHE A 186 11.20 -10.49 -0.66
CA PHE A 186 11.77 -11.83 -0.88
C PHE A 186 12.53 -12.32 0.37
N ALA A 187 13.29 -11.45 1.05
CA ALA A 187 13.91 -11.73 2.34
C ALA A 187 12.89 -11.98 3.45
N LEU A 188 11.88 -11.10 3.56
CA LEU A 188 10.87 -11.18 4.61
C LEU A 188 10.02 -12.46 4.53
N LEU A 189 9.79 -12.98 3.32
CA LEU A 189 9.10 -14.24 3.09
C LEU A 189 10.00 -15.49 3.26
N GLY A 190 11.30 -15.31 3.51
CA GLY A 190 12.23 -16.41 3.76
C GLY A 190 12.70 -17.15 2.51
N PHE A 191 12.55 -16.58 1.31
CA PHE A 191 12.95 -17.25 0.07
C PHE A 191 14.47 -17.30 -0.17
N HIS A 192 15.28 -16.67 0.70
CA HIS A 192 16.76 -16.76 0.65
C HIS A 192 17.31 -18.13 1.11
N HIS A 193 16.48 -19.01 1.68
CA HIS A 193 16.88 -20.30 2.22
C HIS A 193 16.13 -21.49 1.60
N VAL A 194 16.32 -21.68 0.29
CA VAL A 194 16.08 -22.97 -0.38
C VAL A 194 17.26 -23.30 -1.29
#